data_AF-A0A816I8S9-F1
#
_entry.id   AF-A0A816I8S9-F1
#
_cell.length_a   1.000
_cell.length_b   1.000
_cell.length_c   1.000
_cell.angle_alpha   90.00
_cell.angle_beta   90.00
_cell.angle_gamma   90.00
#
_symmetry.space_group_name_H-M   'P 1'
#
loop_
_entity.id
_entity.type
_entity.pdbx_description
1 polymer ?
#
loop_
_entity_poly.entity_id
_entity_poly.type
_entity_poly.pdbx_seq_one_letter_code
_entity_poly.pdbx_strand_id
1 'polypeptide(L)'
;MSYDDVEIEDMEWNEEIQAYTYPCPCGDLFQITKEDLRLGEEIANCPSCSLYITVIYNMEDFQNDTKKKNNEPQSSQAVARSKQLVFQERKRRQIHFYSRSNRLVRSLRMVKLATLGKVTTTIMLLMVMVDVLVGASDNNVVYSPCSDTEISKGDGFTVGVAISSKEAFFLDQIQLSPCDSRLGLAAKMAQLALFRPKVDEISLLSIDTSKFNPSEAGGHMVGFAGSKYAARSYPAKVADGSHTITSFTLVMEFQRGVLQNLFWNNFGCDSCKGGSSSVCLNGTDCAVPTAKCKANGGEANCNIGIQVAFSGTDKNLESLNSWYEVRNLRQYSLTDLYANAVNSLTGGLL
;
A
#
# COMPACT_ATOMS: atom_id res chain seq x y z
N MET A 1 -3.87 -1.57 -14.59
CA MET A 1 -2.49 -1.86 -14.99
C MET A 1 -2.21 -1.05 -16.23
N SER A 2 -1.01 -0.48 -16.36
CA SER A 2 -0.60 0.21 -17.58
C SER A 2 -0.70 -0.74 -18.78
N TYR A 3 -0.99 -0.18 -19.95
CA TYR A 3 -0.92 -0.89 -21.22
C TYR A 3 0.55 -1.16 -21.60
N ASP A 4 1.41 -0.16 -21.38
CA ASP A 4 2.86 -0.21 -21.52
C ASP A 4 3.50 0.84 -20.60
N ASP A 5 4.82 0.75 -20.39
CA ASP A 5 5.62 1.73 -19.64
C ASP A 5 6.67 2.33 -20.60
N VAL A 6 6.54 3.63 -20.94
CA VAL A 6 7.22 4.28 -22.08
C VAL A 6 8.13 5.42 -21.60
N GLU A 7 9.35 5.54 -22.15
CA GLU A 7 10.25 6.66 -21.83
C GLU A 7 9.79 7.96 -22.53
N ILE A 8 9.88 9.10 -21.84
CA ILE A 8 9.44 10.41 -22.38
C ILE A 8 10.22 10.84 -23.65
N GLU A 9 11.40 10.26 -23.87
CA GLU A 9 12.21 10.46 -25.08
C GLU A 9 11.61 9.76 -26.32
N ASP A 10 10.72 8.76 -26.13
CA ASP A 10 9.99 8.04 -27.18
C ASP A 10 8.59 8.64 -27.47
N MET A 11 8.20 9.76 -26.82
CA MET A 11 6.91 10.43 -27.03
C MET A 11 7.03 11.67 -27.92
N GLU A 12 6.09 11.86 -28.85
CA GLU A 12 6.06 13.02 -29.74
C GLU A 12 5.33 14.21 -29.10
N TRP A 13 5.99 15.37 -29.01
CA TRP A 13 5.37 16.62 -28.51
C TRP A 13 4.47 17.24 -29.57
N ASN A 14 3.20 17.48 -29.22
CA ASN A 14 2.22 18.15 -30.06
C ASN A 14 1.96 19.59 -29.57
N GLU A 15 2.36 20.58 -30.37
CA GLU A 15 2.22 22.01 -30.05
C GLU A 15 0.76 22.50 -30.01
N GLU A 16 -0.17 21.88 -30.75
CA GLU A 16 -1.57 22.35 -30.81
C GLU A 16 -2.34 22.06 -29.50
N ILE A 17 -2.01 20.94 -28.84
CA ILE A 17 -2.64 20.50 -27.58
C ILE A 17 -1.74 20.65 -26.35
N GLN A 18 -0.49 21.09 -26.52
CA GLN A 18 0.53 21.25 -25.45
C GLN A 18 0.75 19.96 -24.63
N ALA A 19 0.80 18.82 -25.32
CA ALA A 19 0.95 17.50 -24.71
C ALA A 19 1.98 16.63 -25.43
N TYR A 20 2.63 15.74 -24.66
CA TYR A 20 3.36 14.61 -25.21
C TYR A 20 2.38 13.50 -25.59
N THR A 21 2.62 12.90 -26.74
CA THR A 21 1.71 11.93 -27.37
C THR A 21 2.39 10.63 -27.76
N TYR A 22 1.64 9.53 -27.72
CA TYR A 22 2.12 8.19 -28.09
C TYR A 22 1.00 7.36 -28.74
N PRO A 23 1.26 6.53 -29.77
CA PRO A 23 0.23 5.78 -30.48
C PRO A 23 -0.53 4.79 -29.57
N CYS A 24 -1.86 4.88 -29.58
CA CYS A 24 -2.75 3.96 -28.87
C CYS A 24 -3.26 2.85 -29.81
N PRO A 25 -3.32 1.57 -29.39
CA PRO A 25 -3.82 0.47 -30.23
C PRO A 25 -5.28 0.60 -30.69
N CYS A 26 -6.04 1.57 -30.17
CA CYS A 26 -7.39 1.88 -30.67
C CYS A 26 -7.41 2.77 -31.94
N GLY A 27 -6.25 3.31 -32.37
CA GLY A 27 -6.13 4.21 -33.52
C GLY A 27 -6.10 5.71 -33.18
N ASP A 28 -6.12 6.05 -31.89
CA ASP A 28 -5.97 7.40 -31.34
C ASP A 28 -4.60 7.54 -30.63
N LEU A 29 -4.36 8.62 -29.89
CA LEU A 29 -3.12 8.86 -29.13
C LEU A 29 -3.36 8.82 -27.61
N PHE A 30 -2.41 8.28 -26.85
CA PHE A 30 -2.25 8.62 -25.43
C PHE A 30 -1.70 10.05 -25.32
N GLN A 31 -2.08 10.80 -24.29
CA GLN A 31 -1.66 12.18 -24.07
C GLN A 31 -1.38 12.49 -22.58
N ILE A 32 -0.37 13.33 -22.32
CA ILE A 32 -0.03 13.92 -21.01
C ILE A 32 0.56 15.33 -21.20
N THR A 33 0.17 16.32 -20.37
CA THR A 33 0.63 17.71 -20.58
C THR A 33 1.99 17.98 -19.91
N LYS A 34 2.68 19.06 -20.32
CA LYS A 34 3.91 19.52 -19.64
C LYS A 34 3.62 19.90 -18.18
N GLU A 35 2.43 20.45 -17.90
CA GLU A 35 1.97 20.81 -16.57
C GLU A 35 1.84 19.59 -15.66
N ASP A 36 1.27 18.48 -16.15
CA ASP A 36 1.11 17.22 -15.40
C ASP A 36 2.47 16.61 -15.04
N LEU A 37 3.38 16.51 -16.03
CA LEU A 37 4.77 16.07 -15.83
C LEU A 37 5.52 16.95 -14.81
N ARG A 38 5.25 18.26 -14.79
CA ARG A 38 5.86 19.18 -13.81
C ARG A 38 5.27 18.99 -12.40
N LEU A 39 4.03 18.52 -12.27
CA LEU A 39 3.37 18.22 -11.00
C LEU A 39 3.78 16.87 -10.41
N GLY A 40 4.31 15.95 -11.23
CA GLY A 40 4.67 14.59 -10.82
C GLY A 40 3.67 13.52 -11.24
N GLU A 41 2.77 13.83 -12.18
CA GLU A 41 1.90 12.84 -12.83
C GLU A 41 2.71 11.96 -13.77
N GLU A 42 2.42 10.66 -13.84
CA GLU A 42 3.10 9.69 -14.72
C GLU A 42 2.12 8.93 -15.64
N ILE A 43 0.84 9.31 -15.68
CA ILE A 43 -0.22 8.55 -16.35
C ILE A 43 -0.70 9.30 -17.62
N ALA A 44 -0.25 8.84 -18.79
CA ALA A 44 -0.79 9.32 -20.06
C ALA A 44 -2.04 8.53 -20.46
N ASN A 45 -3.15 9.23 -20.71
CA ASN A 45 -4.47 8.64 -20.96
C ASN A 45 -4.85 8.79 -22.44
N CYS A 46 -5.61 7.83 -22.99
CA CYS A 46 -6.21 7.96 -24.32
C CYS A 46 -7.60 8.62 -24.23
N PRO A 47 -7.97 9.59 -25.11
CA PRO A 47 -9.31 10.16 -25.08
C PRO A 47 -10.38 9.28 -25.74
N SER A 48 -10.03 8.42 -26.72
CA SER A 48 -10.99 7.51 -27.37
C SER A 48 -11.17 6.14 -26.68
N CYS A 49 -10.37 5.77 -25.68
CA CYS A 49 -10.56 4.51 -24.96
C CYS A 49 -10.04 4.54 -23.51
N SER A 50 -10.42 3.57 -22.68
CA SER A 50 -10.04 3.51 -21.26
C SER A 50 -8.64 2.90 -21.00
N LEU A 51 -7.70 3.08 -21.93
CA LEU A 51 -6.31 2.65 -21.76
C LEU A 51 -5.44 3.82 -21.29
N TYR A 52 -4.39 3.49 -20.55
CA TYR A 52 -3.34 4.41 -20.13
C TYR A 52 -1.96 3.74 -20.20
N ILE A 53 -0.90 4.53 -20.33
CA ILE A 53 0.50 4.10 -20.23
C ILE A 53 1.18 4.82 -19.05
N THR A 54 2.22 4.21 -18.49
CA THR A 54 3.11 4.88 -17.52
C THR A 54 4.19 5.62 -18.30
N VAL A 55 4.51 6.86 -17.93
CA VAL A 55 5.53 7.68 -18.58
C VAL A 55 6.76 7.79 -17.69
N ILE A 56 7.91 7.34 -18.18
CA ILE A 56 9.18 7.34 -17.46
C ILE A 56 9.95 8.63 -17.82
N TYR A 57 10.17 9.50 -16.83
CA TYR A 57 10.87 10.79 -17.00
C TYR A 57 11.61 11.21 -15.72
N ASN A 58 12.52 12.20 -15.81
CA ASN A 58 13.08 12.85 -14.63
C ASN A 58 12.34 14.18 -14.38
N MET A 59 11.83 14.37 -13.15
CA MET A 59 11.17 15.62 -12.76
C MET A 59 12.08 16.86 -12.90
N GLU A 60 13.40 16.69 -12.85
CA GLU A 60 14.37 17.79 -13.02
C GLU A 60 14.32 18.39 -14.43
N ASP A 61 13.95 17.63 -15.46
CA ASP A 61 13.91 18.09 -16.85
C ASP A 61 12.75 19.09 -17.09
N PHE A 62 11.64 18.89 -16.38
CA PHE A 62 10.40 19.69 -16.53
C PHE A 62 10.27 20.86 -15.54
N GLN A 63 11.14 20.96 -14.54
CA GLN A 63 11.10 22.01 -13.51
C GLN A 63 11.98 23.24 -13.81
N ASN A 64 12.75 23.24 -14.91
CA ASN A 64 13.89 24.15 -15.10
C ASN A 64 13.62 25.48 -15.87
N ASP A 65 12.37 25.92 -16.01
CA ASP A 65 11.99 27.16 -16.74
C ASP A 65 12.54 28.49 -16.12
N THR A 66 13.40 28.44 -15.09
CA THR A 66 14.02 29.63 -14.47
C THR A 66 15.53 29.78 -14.66
N LYS A 67 16.25 28.81 -15.28
CA LYS A 67 17.71 28.94 -15.47
C LYS A 67 18.26 28.46 -16.82
N LYS A 68 18.94 29.40 -17.47
CA LYS A 68 19.84 29.30 -18.64
C LYS A 68 19.22 29.26 -20.04
N LYS A 69 19.23 30.43 -20.67
CA LYS A 69 19.87 30.53 -21.99
C LYS A 69 21.35 30.16 -21.90
N ASN A 70 21.93 29.80 -23.05
CA ASN A 70 23.35 29.62 -23.36
C ASN A 70 23.93 28.19 -23.20
N ASN A 71 24.06 27.56 -24.38
CA ASN A 71 25.17 26.72 -24.84
C ASN A 71 25.08 25.19 -24.65
N GLU A 72 24.49 24.57 -25.67
CA GLU A 72 24.93 23.29 -26.28
C GLU A 72 25.76 23.62 -27.55
N PRO A 73 26.34 22.64 -28.30
CA PRO A 73 26.47 21.18 -28.08
C PRO A 73 27.98 20.77 -28.08
N GLN A 74 28.53 19.57 -28.37
CA GLN A 74 28.04 18.26 -28.88
C GLN A 74 28.89 17.09 -28.31
N SER A 75 28.40 15.86 -28.49
CA SER A 75 29.12 14.65 -28.96
C SER A 75 29.77 13.65 -27.97
N SER A 76 29.91 12.42 -28.51
CA SER A 76 30.84 11.34 -28.13
C SER A 76 30.46 10.40 -26.97
N GLN A 77 29.77 9.32 -27.35
CA GLN A 77 29.51 8.07 -26.62
C GLN A 77 30.75 7.49 -25.90
N ALA A 78 30.72 7.32 -24.56
CA ALA A 78 31.62 6.40 -23.82
C ALA A 78 31.33 6.21 -22.29
N VAL A 79 30.08 6.15 -21.81
CA VAL A 79 29.80 6.09 -20.34
C VAL A 79 28.99 4.88 -19.87
N ALA A 80 28.96 3.79 -20.65
CA ALA A 80 28.33 2.52 -20.28
C ALA A 80 29.15 1.70 -19.22
N ARG A 81 29.74 2.36 -18.19
CA ARG A 81 30.49 1.65 -17.13
C ARG A 81 30.71 2.34 -15.77
N SER A 82 29.96 3.39 -15.39
CA SER A 82 30.34 4.19 -14.20
C SER A 82 29.23 4.74 -13.28
N LYS A 83 27.99 4.21 -13.29
CA LYS A 83 26.96 4.56 -12.26
C LYS A 83 26.78 3.56 -11.11
N GLN A 84 27.42 2.39 -11.13
CA GLN A 84 27.39 1.42 -10.02
C GLN A 84 28.20 1.84 -8.76
N LEU A 85 28.79 3.05 -8.77
CA LEU A 85 29.55 3.61 -7.63
C LEU A 85 28.82 4.73 -6.86
N VAL A 86 27.85 5.42 -7.47
CA VAL A 86 27.23 6.62 -6.86
C VAL A 86 26.21 6.27 -5.75
N PHE A 87 25.57 5.11 -5.84
CA PHE A 87 24.61 4.63 -4.83
C PHE A 87 25.28 4.33 -3.46
N GLN A 88 26.60 4.12 -3.40
CA GLN A 88 27.31 3.84 -2.15
C GLN A 88 27.75 5.08 -1.35
N GLU A 89 27.76 6.28 -1.94
CA GLU A 89 28.40 7.45 -1.29
C GLU A 89 27.47 8.25 -0.37
N ARG A 90 26.14 8.29 -0.62
CA ARG A 90 25.20 8.91 0.34
C ARG A 90 25.23 8.22 1.71
N LYS A 91 25.53 6.91 1.76
CA LYS A 91 25.60 6.10 3.00
C LYS A 91 26.83 6.37 3.88
N ARG A 92 27.78 7.25 3.46
CA ARG A 92 28.97 7.59 4.26
C ARG A 92 28.90 8.92 5.03
N ARG A 93 28.01 9.86 4.66
CA ARG A 93 28.01 11.21 5.28
C ARG A 93 27.32 11.29 6.65
N GLN A 94 26.60 10.26 7.08
CA GLN A 94 25.89 10.25 8.37
C GLN A 94 26.71 9.68 9.54
N ILE A 95 27.81 8.96 9.26
CA ILE A 95 28.68 8.35 10.28
C ILE A 95 29.67 9.37 10.87
N HIS A 96 30.02 10.42 10.13
CA HIS A 96 31.09 11.35 10.52
C HIS A 96 30.71 12.43 11.55
N PHE A 97 29.44 12.53 11.94
CA PHE A 97 29.00 13.46 13.00
C PHE A 97 29.08 12.86 14.42
N TYR A 98 29.12 11.53 14.54
CA TYR A 98 29.05 10.83 15.85
C TYR A 98 30.41 10.39 16.43
N SER A 99 31.53 10.95 15.95
CA SER A 99 32.89 10.56 16.39
C SER A 99 33.63 11.61 17.23
N ARG A 100 32.96 12.70 17.65
CA ARG A 100 33.60 13.86 18.32
C ARG A 100 33.36 13.98 19.84
N SER A 101 32.69 13.02 20.47
CA SER A 101 32.38 13.05 21.92
C SER A 101 32.98 11.90 22.74
N ASN A 102 34.08 11.28 22.28
CA ASN A 102 34.74 10.18 23.00
C ASN A 102 36.28 10.35 23.04
N ARG A 103 36.73 11.52 23.52
CA ARG A 103 38.16 11.87 23.69
C ARG A 103 38.48 12.48 25.07
N LEU A 104 37.87 11.93 26.13
CA LEU A 104 38.38 12.00 27.50
C LEU A 104 38.44 10.57 28.08
N VAL A 105 39.15 10.40 29.19
CA VAL A 105 39.29 9.14 29.95
C VAL A 105 39.89 7.95 29.15
N ARG A 106 40.98 8.22 28.41
CA ARG A 106 42.00 7.21 28.08
C ARG A 106 43.32 7.49 28.81
N SER A 107 43.24 7.58 30.15
CA SER A 107 44.42 7.58 31.02
C SER A 107 44.06 7.10 32.44
N LEU A 108 44.33 5.82 32.72
CA LEU A 108 45.25 5.43 33.78
C LEU A 108 45.84 4.05 33.43
N ARG A 109 46.98 3.68 34.03
CA ARG A 109 47.78 2.52 33.61
C ARG A 109 47.36 1.22 34.31
N MET A 110 47.60 0.09 33.65
CA MET A 110 47.61 -1.21 34.32
C MET A 110 48.68 -1.25 35.41
N VAL A 111 48.34 -1.83 36.56
CA VAL A 111 49.29 -2.31 37.56
C VAL A 111 48.99 -3.80 37.78
N LYS A 112 49.96 -4.67 37.49
CA LYS A 112 49.92 -6.06 37.97
C LYS A 112 50.22 -6.05 39.47
N LEU A 113 49.39 -6.73 40.26
CA LEU A 113 49.75 -7.21 41.58
C LEU A 113 49.27 -8.67 41.73
N ALA A 114 49.85 -9.41 42.65
CA ALA A 114 49.70 -10.87 42.74
C ALA A 114 49.19 -11.34 44.11
N THR A 115 48.74 -12.60 44.11
CA THR A 115 48.64 -13.52 45.27
C THR A 115 47.62 -13.27 46.39
N LEU A 116 46.95 -14.38 46.75
CA LEU A 116 46.25 -14.72 48.01
C LEU A 116 44.95 -13.98 48.39
N GLY A 117 44.04 -14.74 49.01
CA GLY A 117 42.86 -14.25 49.73
C GLY A 117 41.51 -14.78 49.23
N LYS A 118 40.87 -15.68 49.99
CA LYS A 118 39.43 -15.99 49.81
C LYS A 118 38.61 -14.98 50.61
N VAL A 119 37.88 -14.08 49.93
CA VAL A 119 36.69 -13.42 50.49
C VAL A 119 35.61 -13.34 49.43
N THR A 120 34.39 -13.75 49.79
CA THR A 120 33.20 -13.65 48.94
C THR A 120 32.65 -12.22 48.95
N THR A 121 32.76 -11.52 47.82
CA THR A 121 31.93 -10.34 47.56
C THR A 121 31.43 -10.40 46.12
N THR A 122 30.12 -10.33 45.93
CA THR A 122 29.46 -10.34 44.63
C THR A 122 29.74 -9.04 43.88
N ILE A 123 30.74 -9.04 43.00
CA ILE A 123 30.80 -8.06 41.92
C ILE A 123 29.67 -8.42 40.96
N MET A 124 28.49 -7.84 41.20
CA MET A 124 27.46 -7.70 40.18
C MET A 124 28.09 -6.91 39.04
N LEU A 125 28.48 -7.63 37.99
CA LEU A 125 28.50 -7.07 36.64
C LEU A 125 27.05 -6.72 36.30
N LEU A 126 26.64 -5.52 36.73
CA LEU A 126 25.57 -4.77 36.10
C LEU A 126 26.05 -4.43 34.69
N MET A 127 25.95 -5.43 33.82
CA MET A 127 25.62 -5.20 32.43
C MET A 127 24.31 -4.42 32.44
N VAL A 128 24.42 -3.09 32.45
CA VAL A 128 23.40 -2.26 31.84
C VAL A 128 23.50 -2.56 30.35
N MET A 129 22.95 -3.70 29.96
CA MET A 129 22.40 -3.81 28.63
C MET A 129 21.41 -2.68 28.55
N VAL A 130 21.68 -1.73 27.66
CA VAL A 130 20.62 -0.85 27.21
C VAL A 130 19.75 -1.77 26.36
N ASP A 131 18.76 -2.38 27.02
CA ASP A 131 17.67 -3.07 26.37
C ASP A 131 16.92 -2.01 25.57
N VAL A 132 17.41 -1.75 24.36
CA VAL A 132 16.67 -1.02 23.34
C VAL A 132 15.53 -1.94 22.95
N LEU A 133 14.46 -1.88 23.73
CA LEU A 133 13.14 -2.37 23.37
C LEU A 133 12.69 -1.60 22.13
N VAL A 134 13.17 -2.03 20.97
CA VAL A 134 12.50 -1.82 19.68
C VAL A 134 11.26 -2.71 19.65
N GLY A 135 10.38 -2.50 20.64
CA GLY A 135 8.98 -2.83 20.44
C GLY A 135 8.48 -1.98 19.29
N ALA A 136 7.70 -2.57 18.39
CA ALA A 136 6.97 -1.81 17.38
C ALA A 136 5.88 -0.99 18.10
N SER A 137 6.29 0.13 18.68
CA SER A 137 5.40 1.12 19.30
C SER A 137 4.56 1.71 18.19
N ASP A 138 3.28 1.35 18.17
CA ASP A 138 2.27 2.05 17.36
C ASP A 138 2.08 3.45 17.96
N ASN A 139 2.70 4.46 17.34
CA ASN A 139 2.70 5.83 17.85
C ASN A 139 1.51 6.64 17.32
N ASN A 140 0.67 6.05 16.46
CA ASN A 140 -0.52 6.68 15.93
C ASN A 140 -1.69 6.50 16.90
N VAL A 141 -2.02 7.51 17.71
CA VAL A 141 -3.17 7.43 18.63
C VAL A 141 -4.56 7.52 17.95
N VAL A 142 -4.62 7.65 16.62
CA VAL A 142 -5.88 7.79 15.87
C VAL A 142 -6.47 6.41 15.57
N TYR A 143 -7.49 6.03 16.35
CA TYR A 143 -8.24 4.78 16.20
C TYR A 143 -9.52 4.88 15.36
N SER A 144 -9.96 6.09 15.01
CA SER A 144 -11.13 6.33 14.14
C SER A 144 -10.72 6.30 12.66
N PRO A 145 -11.48 5.67 11.75
CA PRO A 145 -11.25 5.82 10.31
C PRO A 145 -11.60 7.24 9.83
N CYS A 146 -12.52 7.94 10.50
CA CYS A 146 -13.01 9.27 10.13
C CYS A 146 -12.22 10.38 10.83
N SER A 147 -10.90 10.26 10.85
CA SER A 147 -10.01 11.22 11.49
C SER A 147 -8.67 11.22 10.76
N ASP A 148 -8.13 12.41 10.52
CA ASP A 148 -6.84 12.55 9.83
C ASP A 148 -5.68 12.17 10.77
N THR A 149 -4.61 11.62 10.20
CA THR A 149 -3.39 11.24 10.93
C THR A 149 -2.18 11.28 9.99
N GLU A 150 -0.99 11.40 10.57
CA GLU A 150 0.30 11.29 9.89
C GLU A 150 1.03 10.02 10.38
N ILE A 151 1.07 8.99 9.55
CA ILE A 151 1.69 7.70 9.89
C ILE A 151 3.22 7.73 9.76
N SER A 152 3.89 6.95 10.62
CA SER A 152 5.24 6.46 10.39
C SER A 152 5.21 5.00 9.95
N LYS A 153 6.28 4.55 9.29
CA LYS A 153 6.49 3.13 8.98
C LYS A 153 6.45 2.29 10.27
N GLY A 154 5.62 1.25 10.27
CA GLY A 154 5.39 0.41 11.45
C GLY A 154 4.38 0.91 12.48
N ASP A 155 3.80 2.12 12.34
CA ASP A 155 2.61 2.52 13.11
C ASP A 155 1.39 1.65 12.69
N GLY A 156 0.34 1.61 13.51
CA GLY A 156 -0.96 1.07 13.10
C GLY A 156 -1.79 2.12 12.37
N PHE A 157 -2.51 1.76 11.32
CA PHE A 157 -3.40 2.68 10.60
C PHE A 157 -4.83 2.16 10.59
N THR A 158 -5.79 2.92 11.17
CA THR A 158 -7.20 2.52 11.09
C THR A 158 -7.77 2.80 9.70
N VAL A 159 -8.28 1.76 9.05
CA VAL A 159 -9.07 1.82 7.82
C VAL A 159 -10.46 1.22 8.05
N GLY A 160 -11.49 1.87 7.50
CA GLY A 160 -12.85 1.36 7.50
C GLY A 160 -13.20 0.68 6.19
N VAL A 161 -14.06 -0.34 6.24
CA VAL A 161 -14.71 -0.94 5.06
C VAL A 161 -16.22 -0.96 5.32
N ALA A 162 -16.96 -0.16 4.55
CA ALA A 162 -18.42 -0.11 4.60
C ALA A 162 -19.03 -0.95 3.46
N ILE A 163 -20.03 -1.77 3.76
CA ILE A 163 -20.75 -2.63 2.81
C ILE A 163 -22.20 -2.14 2.73
N SER A 164 -22.67 -1.84 1.53
CA SER A 164 -24.03 -1.36 1.26
C SER A 164 -24.40 -1.57 -0.22
N SER A 165 -25.52 -1.01 -0.70
CA SER A 165 -25.76 -0.93 -2.16
C SER A 165 -24.76 0.04 -2.80
N LYS A 166 -24.52 -0.07 -4.11
CA LYS A 166 -23.61 0.84 -4.82
C LYS A 166 -24.06 2.30 -4.67
N GLU A 167 -25.35 2.54 -4.83
CA GLU A 167 -26.03 3.83 -4.78
C GLU A 167 -26.00 4.44 -3.38
N ALA A 168 -25.89 3.62 -2.34
CA ALA A 168 -25.84 4.07 -0.96
C ALA A 168 -24.67 5.04 -0.67
N PHE A 169 -23.58 4.94 -1.44
CA PHE A 169 -22.35 5.73 -1.32
C PHE A 169 -22.33 7.02 -2.16
N PHE A 170 -23.39 7.33 -2.89
CA PHE A 170 -23.50 8.53 -3.74
C PHE A 170 -24.57 9.50 -3.23
N LEU A 171 -24.33 10.77 -3.50
CA LEU A 171 -25.32 11.85 -3.42
C LEU A 171 -25.16 12.70 -4.68
N ASP A 172 -26.24 12.93 -5.44
CA ASP A 172 -26.24 13.73 -6.67
C ASP A 172 -25.15 13.33 -7.68
N GLN A 173 -24.97 12.02 -7.88
CA GLN A 173 -23.90 11.37 -8.67
C GLN A 173 -22.46 11.53 -8.14
N ILE A 174 -22.24 12.29 -7.06
CA ILE A 174 -20.94 12.43 -6.41
C ILE A 174 -20.77 11.32 -5.38
N GLN A 175 -19.70 10.52 -5.48
CA GLN A 175 -19.35 9.56 -4.44
C GLN A 175 -18.78 10.29 -3.22
N LEU A 176 -19.42 10.14 -2.06
CA LEU A 176 -18.94 10.69 -0.78
C LEU A 176 -18.19 9.61 0.02
N SER A 177 -17.41 10.04 1.02
CA SER A 177 -16.82 9.09 1.98
C SER A 177 -17.92 8.53 2.89
N PRO A 178 -17.85 7.26 3.32
CA PRO A 178 -18.69 6.71 4.39
C PRO A 178 -18.68 7.49 5.72
N CYS A 179 -17.70 8.40 5.92
CA CYS A 179 -17.68 9.36 7.03
C CYS A 179 -18.66 10.54 6.87
N ASP A 180 -19.18 10.78 5.66
CA ASP A 180 -20.12 11.88 5.38
C ASP A 180 -21.53 11.50 5.85
N SER A 181 -22.02 12.19 6.87
CA SER A 181 -23.33 11.94 7.47
C SER A 181 -24.50 12.07 6.49
N ARG A 182 -24.33 12.82 5.39
CA ARG A 182 -25.35 12.99 4.34
C ARG A 182 -25.65 11.70 3.58
N LEU A 183 -24.74 10.71 3.59
CA LEU A 183 -25.01 9.39 3.01
C LEU A 183 -26.05 8.60 3.82
N GLY A 184 -26.25 8.90 5.11
CA GLY A 184 -27.25 8.22 5.94
C GLY A 184 -27.04 6.70 6.07
N LEU A 185 -25.81 6.20 5.95
CA LEU A 185 -25.50 4.77 5.83
C LEU A 185 -26.10 3.89 6.95
N ALA A 186 -26.21 4.41 8.18
CA ALA A 186 -26.87 3.71 9.29
C ALA A 186 -28.37 3.46 9.03
N ALA A 187 -29.08 4.41 8.43
CA ALA A 187 -30.49 4.25 8.02
C ALA A 187 -30.64 3.34 6.80
N LYS A 188 -29.57 3.18 6.00
CA LYS A 188 -29.46 2.22 4.88
C LYS A 188 -28.98 0.82 5.33
N MET A 189 -28.90 0.57 6.64
CA MET A 189 -28.43 -0.70 7.24
C MET A 189 -27.06 -1.19 6.76
N ALA A 190 -26.18 -0.26 6.37
CA ALA A 190 -24.84 -0.59 5.89
C ALA A 190 -24.02 -1.29 6.99
N GLN A 191 -23.30 -2.35 6.62
CA GLN A 191 -22.40 -3.06 7.52
C GLN A 191 -21.03 -2.35 7.55
N LEU A 192 -20.35 -2.35 8.70
CA LEU A 192 -19.06 -1.69 8.88
C LEU A 192 -18.06 -2.66 9.52
N ALA A 193 -16.94 -2.87 8.85
CA ALA A 193 -15.75 -3.48 9.43
C ALA A 193 -14.67 -2.41 9.65
N LEU A 194 -14.00 -2.45 10.79
CA LEU A 194 -12.86 -1.58 11.12
C LEU A 194 -11.62 -2.44 11.30
N PHE A 195 -10.53 -2.01 10.67
CA PHE A 195 -9.26 -2.74 10.70
C PHE A 195 -8.12 -1.80 11.03
N ARG A 196 -7.09 -2.35 11.67
CA ARG A 196 -5.86 -1.62 12.00
C ARG A 196 -4.61 -2.39 11.54
N PRO A 197 -4.40 -2.56 10.23
CA PRO A 197 -3.15 -3.10 9.70
C PRO A 197 -1.96 -2.23 10.13
N LYS A 198 -0.78 -2.86 10.19
CA LYS A 198 0.48 -2.20 10.50
C LYS A 198 1.12 -1.67 9.20
N VAL A 199 1.58 -0.43 9.24
CA VAL A 199 2.09 0.30 8.09
C VAL A 199 3.34 -0.36 7.52
N ASP A 200 3.29 -0.61 6.21
CA ASP A 200 4.28 -1.33 5.40
C ASP A 200 4.50 -2.81 5.78
N GLU A 201 3.50 -3.45 6.41
CA GLU A 201 3.48 -4.88 6.67
C GLU A 201 2.25 -5.51 5.99
N ILE A 202 2.46 -6.43 5.03
CA ILE A 202 1.36 -7.00 4.23
C ILE A 202 0.43 -7.80 5.15
N SER A 203 -0.78 -7.27 5.30
CA SER A 203 -1.77 -7.76 6.26
C SER A 203 -2.94 -8.40 5.51
N LEU A 204 -3.33 -9.64 5.89
CA LEU A 204 -4.58 -10.25 5.42
C LEU A 204 -5.70 -9.94 6.41
N LEU A 205 -6.55 -8.99 6.06
CA LEU A 205 -7.79 -8.69 6.78
C LEU A 205 -8.87 -9.70 6.38
N SER A 206 -9.79 -10.01 7.28
CA SER A 206 -10.87 -10.97 7.05
C SER A 206 -12.19 -10.47 7.62
N ILE A 207 -13.24 -10.42 6.78
CA ILE A 207 -14.61 -10.12 7.21
C ILE A 207 -15.38 -11.43 7.32
N ASP A 208 -15.89 -11.72 8.52
CA ASP A 208 -16.68 -12.92 8.82
C ASP A 208 -18.10 -12.82 8.23
N THR A 209 -18.34 -13.57 7.16
CA THR A 209 -19.62 -13.63 6.44
C THR A 209 -20.60 -14.65 7.05
N SER A 210 -20.22 -15.40 8.08
CA SER A 210 -21.14 -16.36 8.72
C SER A 210 -22.34 -15.70 9.42
N LYS A 211 -22.28 -14.37 9.65
CA LYS A 211 -23.26 -13.60 10.43
C LYS A 211 -24.06 -12.58 9.61
N PHE A 212 -23.71 -12.35 8.34
CA PHE A 212 -24.45 -11.49 7.42
C PHE A 212 -24.23 -11.93 5.97
N ASN A 213 -25.27 -11.85 5.12
CA ASN A 213 -25.14 -12.12 3.69
C ASN A 213 -24.69 -10.84 2.96
N PRO A 214 -23.51 -10.79 2.31
CA PRO A 214 -23.07 -9.61 1.57
C PRO A 214 -24.03 -9.20 0.44
N SER A 215 -24.79 -10.15 -0.12
CA SER A 215 -25.78 -9.91 -1.18
C SER A 215 -26.97 -9.10 -0.67
N GLU A 216 -27.50 -9.45 0.51
CA GLU A 216 -28.61 -8.74 1.17
C GLU A 216 -28.15 -7.38 1.69
N ALA A 217 -26.89 -7.26 2.10
CA ALA A 217 -26.24 -5.99 2.42
C ALA A 217 -25.95 -5.10 1.18
N GLY A 218 -26.53 -5.38 0.00
CA GLY A 218 -26.42 -4.57 -1.21
C GLY A 218 -25.21 -4.87 -2.11
N GLY A 219 -24.39 -5.85 -1.75
CA GLY A 219 -23.42 -6.46 -2.64
C GLY A 219 -22.18 -5.63 -3.00
N HIS A 220 -21.97 -4.44 -2.43
CA HIS A 220 -20.84 -3.57 -2.75
C HIS A 220 -20.11 -3.06 -1.50
N MET A 221 -18.80 -2.82 -1.59
CA MET A 221 -18.00 -2.27 -0.50
C MET A 221 -17.12 -1.09 -0.90
N VAL A 222 -17.00 -0.13 0.01
CA VAL A 222 -16.10 1.04 -0.07
C VAL A 222 -15.14 0.98 1.11
N GLY A 223 -13.84 0.99 0.83
CA GLY A 223 -12.81 1.23 1.83
C GLY A 223 -12.62 2.74 2.01
N PHE A 224 -12.31 3.19 3.23
CA PHE A 224 -12.21 4.62 3.53
C PHE A 224 -11.35 4.94 4.76
N ALA A 225 -10.70 6.11 4.75
CA ALA A 225 -10.08 6.72 5.93
C ALA A 225 -9.85 8.24 5.74
N GLY A 226 -9.57 8.94 6.84
CA GLY A 226 -9.38 10.39 6.91
C GLY A 226 -10.69 11.18 6.99
N SER A 227 -10.57 12.49 7.28
CA SER A 227 -11.69 13.44 7.35
C SER A 227 -11.53 14.63 6.40
N LYS A 228 -10.32 15.20 6.28
CA LYS A 228 -10.04 16.36 5.43
C LYS A 228 -9.96 15.97 3.95
N TYR A 229 -9.20 14.93 3.64
CA TYR A 229 -9.08 14.38 2.28
C TYR A 229 -10.15 13.32 2.00
N ALA A 230 -10.69 12.69 3.05
CA ALA A 230 -11.78 11.72 2.99
C ALA A 230 -11.55 10.64 1.91
N ALA A 231 -10.33 10.08 1.93
CA ALA A 231 -9.84 9.11 0.96
C ALA A 231 -10.69 7.85 0.99
N ARG A 232 -11.07 7.37 -0.20
CA ARG A 232 -12.06 6.31 -0.39
C ARG A 232 -11.86 5.61 -1.72
N SER A 233 -12.11 4.30 -1.76
CA SER A 233 -12.13 3.56 -3.02
C SER A 233 -13.48 3.68 -3.73
N TYR A 234 -13.47 3.50 -5.05
CA TYR A 234 -14.70 3.21 -5.80
C TYR A 234 -15.36 1.92 -5.26
N PRO A 235 -16.70 1.79 -5.31
CA PRO A 235 -17.38 0.62 -4.77
C PRO A 235 -16.99 -0.66 -5.51
N ALA A 236 -16.26 -1.56 -4.82
CA ALA A 236 -16.00 -2.90 -5.33
C ALA A 236 -17.26 -3.75 -5.19
N LYS A 237 -17.57 -4.54 -6.22
CA LYS A 237 -18.58 -5.59 -6.13
C LYS A 237 -18.06 -6.72 -5.22
N VAL A 238 -18.91 -7.14 -4.28
CA VAL A 238 -18.66 -8.24 -3.33
C VAL A 238 -19.57 -9.43 -3.62
N ALA A 239 -20.85 -9.20 -3.95
CA ALA A 239 -21.77 -10.27 -4.29
C ALA A 239 -22.90 -9.80 -5.21
N ASP A 240 -23.56 -10.74 -5.89
CA ASP A 240 -24.78 -10.51 -6.69
C ASP A 240 -25.89 -11.54 -6.41
N GLY A 241 -25.82 -12.25 -5.28
CA GLY A 241 -26.74 -13.33 -4.93
C GLY A 241 -26.50 -14.65 -5.68
N SER A 242 -25.78 -14.64 -6.81
CA SER A 242 -25.33 -15.85 -7.50
C SER A 242 -23.89 -16.22 -7.14
N HIS A 243 -23.02 -15.22 -6.99
CA HIS A 243 -21.61 -15.37 -6.62
C HIS A 243 -21.19 -14.37 -5.55
N THR A 244 -20.30 -14.80 -4.66
CA THR A 244 -19.65 -13.98 -3.61
C THR A 244 -18.15 -13.97 -3.88
N ILE A 245 -17.56 -12.81 -4.15
CA ILE A 245 -16.12 -12.61 -4.33
C ILE A 245 -15.44 -12.64 -2.95
N THR A 246 -14.41 -13.49 -2.79
CA THR A 246 -13.81 -13.79 -1.48
C THR A 246 -12.38 -13.25 -1.32
N SER A 247 -11.79 -12.70 -2.38
CA SER A 247 -10.39 -12.30 -2.42
C SER A 247 -10.22 -10.92 -3.07
N PHE A 248 -9.71 -9.97 -2.29
CA PHE A 248 -9.49 -8.58 -2.70
C PHE A 248 -8.08 -8.10 -2.34
N THR A 249 -7.67 -7.00 -2.97
CA THR A 249 -6.48 -6.24 -2.57
C THR A 249 -6.86 -4.79 -2.35
N LEU A 250 -6.48 -4.24 -1.21
CA LEU A 250 -6.59 -2.81 -0.94
C LEU A 250 -5.19 -2.20 -0.91
N VAL A 251 -4.98 -1.21 -1.77
CA VAL A 251 -3.76 -0.41 -1.81
C VAL A 251 -4.05 0.91 -1.11
N MET A 252 -3.17 1.31 -0.20
CA MET A 252 -3.23 2.60 0.49
C MET A 252 -1.96 3.41 0.18
N GLU A 253 -2.15 4.52 -0.53
CA GLU A 253 -1.08 5.37 -1.03
C GLU A 253 -0.93 6.59 -0.12
N PHE A 254 0.24 6.73 0.48
CA PHE A 254 0.55 7.83 1.40
C PHE A 254 1.56 8.79 0.79
N GLN A 255 1.33 10.08 0.96
CA GLN A 255 2.29 11.12 0.61
C GLN A 255 2.68 11.86 1.90
N ARG A 256 3.96 11.77 2.28
CA ARG A 256 4.50 12.35 3.53
C ARG A 256 3.72 11.95 4.79
N GLY A 257 3.25 10.70 4.84
CA GLY A 257 2.50 10.14 5.95
C GLY A 257 0.99 10.40 5.95
N VAL A 258 0.47 11.17 4.99
CA VAL A 258 -0.98 11.41 4.84
C VAL A 258 -1.53 10.55 3.70
N LEU A 259 -2.60 9.80 3.96
CA LEU A 259 -3.30 8.98 2.95
C LEU A 259 -3.88 9.89 1.86
N GLN A 260 -3.49 9.67 0.61
CA GLN A 260 -4.06 10.36 -0.56
C GLN A 260 -5.12 9.48 -1.21
N ASN A 261 -4.70 8.33 -1.74
CA ASN A 261 -5.54 7.41 -2.48
C ASN A 261 -5.69 6.08 -1.76
N LEU A 262 -6.85 5.45 -1.96
CA LEU A 262 -7.19 4.16 -1.41
C LEU A 262 -7.99 3.43 -2.48
N PHE A 263 -7.46 2.34 -3.05
CA PHE A 263 -8.04 1.70 -4.23
C PHE A 263 -8.00 0.17 -4.16
N TRP A 264 -8.94 -0.46 -4.86
CA TRP A 264 -8.98 -1.90 -5.03
C TRP A 264 -8.15 -2.30 -6.26
N ASN A 265 -7.31 -3.33 -6.15
CA ASN A 265 -6.67 -3.94 -7.31
C ASN A 265 -6.97 -5.43 -7.41
N ASN A 266 -7.32 -5.89 -8.61
CA ASN A 266 -7.43 -7.31 -8.94
C ASN A 266 -6.09 -7.84 -9.50
N PHE A 267 -5.86 -9.14 -9.32
CA PHE A 267 -4.65 -9.84 -9.79
C PHE A 267 -5.03 -11.14 -10.52
N GLY A 268 -6.22 -11.16 -11.12
CA GLY A 268 -6.79 -12.36 -11.72
C GLY A 268 -7.10 -13.45 -10.70
N CYS A 269 -7.44 -14.61 -11.24
CA CYS A 269 -7.96 -15.76 -10.48
C CYS A 269 -6.88 -16.67 -9.87
N ASP A 270 -5.65 -16.18 -9.66
CA ASP A 270 -4.60 -16.97 -8.99
C ASP A 270 -5.00 -17.37 -7.56
N SER A 271 -5.77 -16.52 -6.86
CA SER A 271 -6.32 -16.83 -5.54
C SER A 271 -7.45 -17.88 -5.54
N CYS A 272 -7.88 -18.39 -6.70
CA CYS A 272 -8.78 -19.54 -6.80
C CYS A 272 -8.04 -20.90 -6.80
N LYS A 273 -6.69 -20.91 -6.84
CA LYS A 273 -5.87 -22.13 -6.98
C LYS A 273 -5.73 -22.92 -5.67
N GLY A 274 -6.87 -23.34 -5.11
CA GLY A 274 -6.96 -24.15 -3.89
C GLY A 274 -8.38 -24.57 -3.52
N GLY A 275 -9.39 -23.74 -3.83
CA GLY A 275 -10.78 -24.01 -3.47
C GLY A 275 -11.48 -25.01 -4.41
N SER A 276 -12.05 -26.08 -3.85
CA SER A 276 -12.89 -27.06 -4.57
C SER A 276 -14.23 -26.51 -5.08
N SER A 277 -14.54 -25.26 -4.76
CA SER A 277 -15.81 -24.59 -5.09
C SER A 277 -15.64 -23.13 -5.53
N SER A 278 -14.41 -22.66 -5.71
CA SER A 278 -14.14 -21.34 -6.28
C SER A 278 -14.25 -21.33 -7.81
N VAL A 279 -14.73 -20.21 -8.35
CA VAL A 279 -14.96 -19.94 -9.77
C VAL A 279 -14.27 -18.63 -10.12
N CYS A 280 -13.57 -18.63 -11.25
CA CYS A 280 -12.97 -17.44 -11.82
C CYS A 280 -14.02 -16.62 -12.57
N LEU A 281 -14.40 -15.44 -12.07
CA LEU A 281 -15.29 -14.53 -12.77
C LEU A 281 -14.48 -13.66 -13.72
N ASN A 282 -14.87 -13.64 -15.00
CA ASN A 282 -14.33 -12.77 -16.07
C ASN A 282 -12.80 -12.78 -16.26
N GLY A 283 -12.08 -13.76 -15.71
CA GLY A 283 -10.60 -13.77 -15.65
C GLY A 283 -10.00 -12.91 -14.53
N THR A 284 -10.81 -12.07 -13.88
CA THR A 284 -10.36 -10.99 -12.98
C THR A 284 -10.48 -11.32 -11.49
N ASP A 285 -11.59 -11.95 -11.08
CA ASP A 285 -11.99 -12.00 -9.67
C ASP A 285 -12.30 -13.42 -9.21
N CYS A 286 -11.79 -13.80 -8.03
CA CYS A 286 -12.06 -15.11 -7.45
C CYS A 286 -13.32 -15.10 -6.58
N ALA A 287 -14.31 -15.90 -6.95
CA ALA A 287 -15.59 -15.99 -6.26
C ALA A 287 -15.96 -17.42 -5.88
N VAL A 288 -16.93 -17.55 -4.98
CA VAL A 288 -17.61 -18.81 -4.66
C VAL A 288 -19.10 -18.62 -4.95
N PRO A 289 -19.80 -19.58 -5.60
CA PRO A 289 -21.24 -19.48 -5.79
C PRO A 289 -21.96 -19.29 -4.44
N THR A 290 -22.80 -18.27 -4.32
CA THR A 290 -23.34 -17.80 -3.03
C THR A 290 -24.11 -18.90 -2.28
N ALA A 291 -24.81 -19.78 -3.00
CA ALA A 291 -25.50 -20.95 -2.46
C ALA A 291 -24.58 -22.01 -1.83
N LYS A 292 -23.27 -22.01 -2.12
CA LYS A 292 -22.28 -22.89 -1.48
C LYS A 292 -21.70 -22.31 -0.19
N CYS A 293 -21.92 -21.03 0.10
CA CYS A 293 -21.40 -20.37 1.28
C CYS A 293 -22.12 -20.80 2.57
N LYS A 294 -21.40 -20.90 3.68
CA LYS A 294 -21.97 -21.22 5.01
C LYS A 294 -23.14 -20.32 5.42
N ALA A 295 -23.12 -19.04 5.05
CA ALA A 295 -24.23 -18.09 5.28
C ALA A 295 -25.57 -18.53 4.65
N ASN A 296 -25.52 -19.32 3.57
CA ASN A 296 -26.69 -19.82 2.84
C ASN A 296 -26.89 -21.34 3.02
N GLY A 297 -26.29 -21.93 4.07
CA GLY A 297 -26.41 -23.37 4.38
C GLY A 297 -25.48 -24.30 3.61
N GLY A 298 -24.52 -23.77 2.83
CA GLY A 298 -23.48 -24.57 2.19
C GLY A 298 -22.25 -24.82 3.07
N GLU A 299 -21.27 -25.55 2.56
CA GLU A 299 -20.06 -25.93 3.33
C GLU A 299 -18.88 -24.96 3.18
N ALA A 300 -18.86 -24.13 2.12
CA ALA A 300 -17.71 -23.31 1.77
C ALA A 300 -17.58 -22.08 2.69
N ASN A 301 -16.34 -21.80 3.12
CA ASN A 301 -16.02 -20.52 3.75
C ASN A 301 -15.96 -19.42 2.69
N CYS A 302 -16.80 -18.39 2.83
CA CYS A 302 -16.87 -17.24 1.91
C CYS A 302 -16.47 -15.92 2.59
N ASN A 303 -15.72 -15.99 3.70
CA ASN A 303 -15.21 -14.82 4.38
C ASN A 303 -14.35 -13.97 3.42
N ILE A 304 -14.54 -12.66 3.48
CA ILE A 304 -13.96 -11.72 2.53
C ILE A 304 -12.54 -11.42 2.98
N GLY A 305 -11.56 -12.03 2.32
CA GLY A 305 -10.14 -11.77 2.52
C GLY A 305 -9.69 -10.53 1.76
N ILE A 306 -9.22 -9.50 2.48
CA ILE A 306 -8.66 -8.28 1.91
C ILE A 306 -7.17 -8.23 2.24
N GLN A 307 -6.31 -8.44 1.24
CA GLN A 307 -4.88 -8.20 1.39
C GLN A 307 -4.61 -6.70 1.34
N VAL A 308 -3.98 -6.15 2.37
CA VAL A 308 -3.58 -4.74 2.45
C VAL A 308 -2.11 -4.59 2.09
N ALA A 309 -1.82 -3.57 1.29
CA ALA A 309 -0.46 -3.14 1.00
C ALA A 309 -0.36 -1.60 0.93
N PHE A 310 0.85 -1.09 1.13
CA PHE A 310 1.15 0.33 1.25
C PHE A 310 2.11 0.79 0.15
N SER A 311 1.93 2.02 -0.33
CA SER A 311 2.78 2.68 -1.31
C SER A 311 3.05 4.14 -0.93
N GLY A 312 4.12 4.71 -1.49
CA GLY A 312 4.48 6.12 -1.28
C GLY A 312 5.42 6.34 -0.08
N THR A 313 5.12 7.32 0.78
CA THR A 313 6.03 7.79 1.84
C THR A 313 5.34 8.05 3.19
N ASP A 314 6.04 7.75 4.28
CA ASP A 314 5.64 8.06 5.66
C ASP A 314 5.97 9.52 6.06
N LYS A 315 5.61 9.95 7.28
CA LYS A 315 5.88 11.31 7.78
C LYS A 315 7.37 11.66 7.96
N ASN A 316 8.24 10.66 8.00
CA ASN A 316 9.70 10.81 8.05
C ASN A 316 10.33 10.82 6.64
N LEU A 317 9.52 10.68 5.58
CA LEU A 317 9.92 10.48 4.18
C LEU A 317 10.59 9.11 3.92
N GLU A 318 10.32 8.10 4.76
CA GLU A 318 10.68 6.71 4.45
C GLU A 318 9.71 6.10 3.43
N SER A 319 10.23 5.29 2.52
CA SER A 319 9.46 4.65 1.44
C SER A 319 8.65 3.47 1.95
N LEU A 320 7.37 3.44 1.56
CA LEU A 320 6.43 2.34 1.77
C LEU A 320 6.43 1.47 0.51
N ASN A 321 6.88 0.22 0.64
CA ASN A 321 7.26 -0.64 -0.49
C ASN A 321 6.49 -1.97 -0.54
N SER A 322 5.70 -2.29 0.47
CA SER A 322 4.92 -3.54 0.57
C SER A 322 4.02 -3.79 -0.64
N TRP A 323 3.57 -2.75 -1.35
CA TRP A 323 2.88 -2.89 -2.64
C TRP A 323 3.63 -3.76 -3.67
N TYR A 324 4.94 -3.55 -3.82
CA TYR A 324 5.76 -4.30 -4.78
C TYR A 324 5.92 -5.78 -4.39
N GLU A 325 5.82 -6.09 -3.09
CA GLU A 325 5.95 -7.45 -2.55
C GLU A 325 4.66 -8.30 -2.69
N VAL A 326 3.49 -7.68 -2.93
CA VAL A 326 2.21 -8.38 -3.11
C VAL A 326 2.26 -9.43 -4.23
N ARG A 327 2.99 -9.15 -5.32
CA ARG A 327 3.17 -10.11 -6.43
C ARG A 327 3.93 -11.37 -6.01
N ASN A 328 4.89 -11.24 -5.09
CA ASN A 328 5.71 -12.35 -4.61
C ASN A 328 4.93 -13.24 -3.63
N LEU A 329 4.18 -12.63 -2.70
CA LEU A 329 3.39 -13.38 -1.72
C LEU A 329 2.25 -14.20 -2.34
N ARG A 330 1.72 -13.80 -3.51
CA ARG A 330 0.60 -14.49 -4.18
C ARG A 330 0.96 -15.76 -4.92
N GLN A 331 2.24 -16.08 -5.09
CA GLN A 331 2.65 -17.38 -5.64
C GLN A 331 2.29 -18.56 -4.71
N TYR A 332 2.05 -18.25 -3.44
CA TYR A 332 1.50 -19.15 -2.44
C TYR A 332 0.10 -18.64 -2.09
N SER A 333 -0.92 -19.50 -2.07
CA SER A 333 -2.28 -19.06 -1.70
C SER A 333 -2.32 -18.71 -0.21
N LEU A 334 -2.05 -17.44 0.12
CA LEU A 334 -2.10 -16.95 1.49
C LEU A 334 -3.49 -17.10 2.10
N THR A 335 -4.55 -17.01 1.28
CA THR A 335 -5.92 -17.24 1.73
C THR A 335 -6.09 -18.68 2.23
N ASP A 336 -5.59 -19.69 1.50
CA ASP A 336 -5.65 -21.09 1.94
C ASP A 336 -4.69 -21.38 3.10
N LEU A 337 -3.48 -20.81 3.09
CA LEU A 337 -2.52 -20.96 4.18
C LEU A 337 -3.08 -20.40 5.50
N TYR A 338 -3.64 -19.18 5.49
CA TYR A 338 -4.26 -18.58 6.67
C TYR A 338 -5.60 -19.22 7.03
N ALA A 339 -6.44 -19.63 6.07
CA ALA A 339 -7.68 -20.34 6.38
C ALA A 339 -7.40 -21.69 7.06
N ASN A 340 -6.41 -22.46 6.56
CA ASN A 340 -6.00 -23.71 7.19
C ASN A 340 -5.31 -23.48 8.55
N ALA A 341 -4.48 -22.45 8.69
CA ALA A 341 -3.88 -22.09 9.97
C ALA A 341 -4.93 -21.67 11.01
N VAL A 342 -5.90 -20.83 10.64
CA VAL A 342 -7.01 -20.40 11.51
C VAL A 342 -7.89 -21.60 11.89
N ASN A 343 -8.29 -22.43 10.92
CA ASN A 343 -9.06 -23.65 11.20
C ASN A 343 -8.32 -24.56 12.22
N SER A 344 -7.02 -24.77 12.02
CA SER A 344 -6.17 -25.58 12.91
C SER A 344 -6.04 -24.98 14.31
N LEU A 345 -5.86 -23.65 14.42
CA LEU A 345 -5.82 -22.93 15.70
C LEU A 345 -7.17 -22.96 16.43
N THR A 346 -8.29 -22.84 15.73
CA THR A 346 -9.63 -22.97 16.33
C THR A 346 -9.99 -24.41 16.70
N GLY A 347 -9.42 -25.41 16.03
CA GLY A 347 -9.62 -26.83 16.32
C GLY A 347 -8.86 -27.35 17.54
N GLY A 348 -7.92 -26.56 18.10
CA GLY A 348 -7.11 -26.91 19.27
C GLY A 348 -7.59 -26.32 20.60
N LEU A 349 -8.80 -25.78 20.66
CA LEU A 349 -9.38 -25.11 21.84
C LEU A 349 -10.80 -25.63 22.21
N LEU A 350 -11.03 -26.93 21.97
CA LEU A 350 -12.13 -27.74 22.50
C LEU A 350 -11.57 -29.03 23.11
#